data_AF-A0A9P7DQP4-F1
#
_entry.id   AF-A0A9P7DQP4-F1
#
_cell.length_a   1.000
_cell.length_b   1.000
_cell.length_c   1.000
_cell.angle_alpha   90.00
_cell.angle_beta   90.00
_cell.angle_gamma   90.00
#
_symmetry.space_group_name_H-M   'P 1'
#
loop_
_entity.id
_entity.type
_entity.pdbx_description
1 polymer ?
#
loop_
_entity_poly.entity_id
_entity_poly.type
_entity_poly.pdbx_seq_one_letter_code
_entity_poly.pdbx_strand_id
1 'polypeptide(L)'
;AAAVKDPRAALVVKDEQLTWEEFNKAAPRMIMSMRVHDWPNDRVQMHIQFWTVLQEHCWCHTPDMLKQRALLLYQSQQRHRWHLTVGTVHDWSLEEINQDLLLEARKDLFNEQHD
;
A
#
# COMPACT_ATOMS: atom_id res chain seq x y z
N ALA A 1 36.49 3.07 8.29
CA ALA A 1 35.55 4.17 8.04
C ALA A 1 34.14 3.61 8.22
N ALA A 2 33.38 4.09 9.22
CA ALA A 2 32.00 3.69 9.41
C ALA A 2 31.12 4.54 8.51
N ALA A 3 30.25 3.91 7.72
CA ALA A 3 29.28 4.60 6.88
C ALA A 3 28.32 5.40 7.77
N VAL A 4 28.29 6.72 7.57
CA VAL A 4 27.31 7.60 8.20
C VAL A 4 25.94 7.21 7.64
N LYS A 5 25.09 6.57 8.45
CA LYS A 5 23.69 6.32 8.09
C LYS A 5 22.99 7.68 7.96
N ASP A 6 22.31 7.92 6.83
CA ASP A 6 21.51 9.12 6.61
C ASP A 6 20.47 9.24 7.76
N PRO A 7 20.43 10.37 8.50
CA PRO A 7 19.44 10.57 9.56
C PRO A 7 17.99 10.46 9.06
N ARG A 8 17.74 10.64 7.75
CA ARG A 8 16.42 10.42 7.14
C ARG A 8 16.03 8.94 7.04
N ALA A 9 16.99 8.03 7.01
CA ALA A 9 16.72 6.59 7.00
C ALA A 9 16.07 6.11 8.32
N ALA A 10 16.27 6.85 9.43
CA ALA A 10 15.60 6.59 10.70
C ALA A 10 14.13 7.09 10.74
N LEU A 11 13.68 7.83 9.72
CA LEU A 11 12.33 8.41 9.59
C LEU A 11 11.48 7.72 8.50
N VAL A 12 12.01 6.68 7.85
CA VAL A 12 11.27 5.94 6.81
C VAL A 12 10.30 4.98 7.49
N VAL A 13 9.02 5.33 7.47
CA VAL A 13 7.92 4.48 7.93
C VAL A 13 7.53 3.52 6.80
N LYS A 14 7.30 2.25 7.12
CA LYS A 14 6.81 1.28 6.14
C LYS A 14 5.35 1.57 5.77
N ASP A 15 4.98 1.21 4.56
CA ASP A 15 3.63 1.41 4.03
C ASP A 15 2.53 0.80 4.91
N GLU A 16 2.76 -0.40 5.46
CA GLU A 16 1.81 -1.07 6.37
C GLU A 16 1.74 -0.45 7.78
N GLN A 17 2.68 0.44 8.12
CA GLN A 17 2.77 1.11 9.42
C GLN A 17 2.25 2.55 9.38
N LEU A 18 1.82 3.04 8.21
CA LEU A 18 1.18 4.34 8.10
C LEU A 18 -0.10 4.40 8.94
N THR A 19 -0.49 5.59 9.36
CA THR A 19 -1.87 5.84 9.76
C THR A 19 -2.75 5.97 8.51
N TRP A 20 -4.06 5.78 8.67
CA TRP A 20 -4.99 5.97 7.55
C TRP A 20 -4.94 7.40 6.97
N GLU A 21 -4.74 8.41 7.82
CA GLU A 21 -4.58 9.79 7.40
C GLU A 21 -3.28 10.01 6.60
N GLU A 22 -2.17 9.43 7.04
CA GLU A 22 -0.91 9.49 6.30
C GLU A 22 -1.02 8.79 4.95
N PHE A 23 -1.68 7.64 4.88
CA PHE A 23 -1.95 6.96 3.62
C PHE A 23 -2.75 7.85 2.66
N ASN A 24 -3.82 8.50 3.14
CA ASN A 24 -4.62 9.43 2.33
C ASN A 24 -3.82 10.62 1.79
N LYS A 25 -2.74 11.02 2.48
CA LYS A 25 -1.81 12.05 2.01
C LYS A 25 -0.73 11.49 1.08
N ALA A 26 -0.25 10.28 1.35
CA ALA A 26 0.85 9.65 0.64
C ALA A 26 0.43 9.16 -0.76
N ALA A 27 -0.73 8.52 -0.88
CA ALA A 27 -1.26 8.02 -2.16
C ALA A 27 -1.29 9.10 -3.27
N PRO A 28 -1.92 10.28 -3.09
CA PRO A 28 -1.93 11.30 -4.14
C PRO A 28 -0.54 11.90 -4.42
N ARG A 29 0.34 11.99 -3.42
CA ARG A 29 1.73 12.44 -3.60
C ARG A 29 2.52 11.46 -4.46
N MET A 30 2.30 10.17 -4.27
CA MET A 30 2.93 9.12 -5.07
C MET A 30 2.42 9.15 -6.52
N ILE A 31 1.12 9.32 -6.76
CA ILE A 31 0.57 9.53 -8.11
C ILE A 31 1.22 10.74 -8.80
N MET A 32 1.35 11.86 -8.09
CA MET A 32 2.02 13.04 -8.63
C MET A 32 3.47 12.73 -9.00
N SER A 33 4.19 12.02 -8.13
CA SER A 33 5.57 11.59 -8.39
C SER A 33 5.67 10.71 -9.62
N MET A 34 4.78 9.71 -9.78
CA MET A 34 4.74 8.84 -10.96
C MET A 34 4.58 9.65 -12.25
N ARG A 35 3.67 10.63 -12.26
CA ARG A 35 3.45 11.51 -13.43
C ARG A 35 4.65 12.39 -13.75
N VAL A 36 5.29 12.97 -12.74
CA VAL A 36 6.48 13.83 -12.91
C VAL A 36 7.68 13.05 -13.44
N HIS A 37 7.74 11.74 -13.20
CA HIS A 37 8.80 10.86 -13.69
C HIS A 37 8.37 10.05 -14.93
N ASP A 38 7.38 10.54 -15.68
CA ASP A 38 6.95 9.97 -16.97
C ASP A 38 6.61 8.48 -16.92
N TRP A 39 6.02 8.02 -15.81
CA TRP A 39 5.52 6.66 -15.74
C TRP A 39 4.44 6.43 -16.81
N PRO A 40 4.37 5.22 -17.41
CA PRO A 40 3.33 4.89 -18.37
C PRO A 40 1.91 5.15 -17.81
N ASN A 41 1.05 5.76 -18.63
CA ASN A 41 -0.29 6.21 -18.20
C ASN A 41 -1.17 5.08 -17.68
N ASP A 42 -1.06 3.88 -18.26
CA ASP A 42 -1.73 2.67 -17.79
C ASP A 42 -1.31 2.31 -16.36
N ARG A 43 -0.03 2.42 -16.02
CA ARG A 43 0.48 2.16 -14.66
C ARG A 43 0.05 3.21 -13.66
N VAL A 44 0.03 4.47 -14.08
CA VAL A 44 -0.49 5.57 -13.25
C VAL A 44 -1.98 5.34 -12.98
N GLN A 45 -2.76 4.99 -14.01
CA GLN A 45 -4.20 4.81 -13.87
C GLN A 45 -4.56 3.60 -13.00
N MET A 46 -3.83 2.51 -13.15
CA MET A 46 -3.95 1.33 -12.29
C MET A 46 -3.75 1.69 -10.81
N HIS A 47 -2.72 2.48 -10.48
CA HIS A 47 -2.49 2.92 -9.09
C HIS A 47 -3.57 3.89 -8.59
N ILE A 48 -4.07 4.79 -9.44
CA ILE A 48 -5.19 5.67 -9.09
C ILE A 48 -6.40 4.84 -8.71
N GLN A 49 -6.81 3.90 -9.57
CA GLN A 49 -7.95 3.02 -9.31
C GLN A 49 -7.74 2.22 -8.03
N PHE A 50 -6.59 1.58 -7.88
CA PHE A 50 -6.26 0.78 -6.71
C PHE A 50 -6.40 1.57 -5.40
N TRP A 51 -5.77 2.74 -5.31
CA TRP A 51 -5.85 3.54 -4.08
C TRP A 51 -7.22 4.16 -3.87
N THR A 52 -7.93 4.59 -4.92
CA THR A 52 -9.30 5.09 -4.79
C THR A 52 -10.22 4.03 -4.20
N VAL A 53 -10.18 2.79 -4.71
CA VAL A 53 -11.02 1.71 -4.18
C VAL A 53 -10.70 1.41 -2.72
N LEU A 54 -9.43 1.46 -2.31
CA LEU A 54 -9.04 1.32 -0.90
C LEU A 54 -9.54 2.48 -0.03
N GLN A 55 -9.46 3.71 -0.53
CA GLN A 55 -9.90 4.91 0.16
C GLN A 55 -11.43 4.95 0.35
N GLU A 56 -12.18 4.38 -0.58
CA GLU A 56 -13.65 4.27 -0.55
C GLU A 56 -14.15 2.97 0.12
N HIS A 57 -13.24 2.07 0.49
CA HIS A 57 -13.60 0.79 1.09
C HIS A 57 -14.29 0.99 2.45
N CYS A 58 -15.41 0.31 2.70
CA CYS A 58 -16.24 0.53 3.89
C CYS A 58 -15.48 0.44 5.23
N TRP A 59 -14.40 -0.35 5.29
CA TRP A 59 -13.54 -0.49 6.47
C TRP A 59 -12.81 0.81 6.86
N CYS A 60 -12.56 1.71 5.92
CA CYS A 60 -11.89 2.98 6.19
C CYS A 60 -12.70 3.89 7.11
N HIS A 61 -14.03 3.78 7.07
CA HIS A 61 -14.96 4.58 7.87
C HIS A 61 -15.34 3.91 9.20
N THR A 62 -14.84 2.72 9.47
CA THR A 62 -15.12 2.03 10.74
C THR A 62 -14.18 2.51 11.85
N PRO A 63 -14.64 2.55 13.12
CA PRO A 63 -13.76 2.84 14.26
C PRO A 63 -12.80 1.67 14.58
N ASP A 64 -12.90 0.56 13.85
CA ASP A 64 -12.09 -0.64 14.04
C ASP A 64 -10.71 -0.45 13.39
N MET A 65 -9.71 -0.14 14.23
CA MET A 65 -8.33 0.08 13.80
C MET A 65 -7.71 -1.16 13.15
N LEU A 66 -8.14 -2.37 13.49
CA LEU A 66 -7.61 -3.60 12.89
C LEU A 66 -7.99 -3.67 11.40
N LYS A 67 -9.22 -3.28 11.07
CA LYS A 67 -9.69 -3.23 9.66
C LYS A 67 -8.96 -2.19 8.84
N GLN A 68 -8.71 -1.00 9.40
CA GLN A 68 -7.91 0.02 8.71
C GLN A 68 -6.46 -0.45 8.51
N ARG A 69 -5.84 -1.05 9.54
CA ARG A 69 -4.51 -1.65 9.41
C ARG A 69 -4.46 -2.78 8.38
N ALA A 70 -5.52 -3.59 8.28
CA ALA A 70 -5.60 -4.64 7.26
C ALA A 70 -5.59 -4.08 5.84
N LEU A 71 -6.29 -2.97 5.57
CA LEU A 71 -6.21 -2.28 4.27
C LEU A 71 -4.79 -1.81 3.95
N LEU A 72 -4.06 -1.28 4.93
CA LEU A 72 -2.69 -0.80 4.76
C LEU A 72 -1.68 -1.95 4.58
N LEU A 73 -1.85 -3.04 5.32
CA LEU A 73 -1.03 -4.24 5.12
C LEU A 73 -1.28 -4.82 3.72
N TYR A 74 -2.55 -4.97 3.34
CA TYR A 74 -2.93 -5.42 2.02
C TYR A 74 -2.32 -4.55 0.92
N GLN A 75 -2.40 -3.22 1.03
CA GLN A 75 -1.83 -2.33 0.00
C GLN A 75 -0.31 -2.44 -0.12
N SER A 76 0.40 -2.53 1.00
CA SER A 76 1.85 -2.76 1.03
C SER A 76 2.21 -4.06 0.32
N GLN A 77 1.52 -5.16 0.64
CA GLN A 77 1.74 -6.47 0.03
C GLN A 77 1.46 -6.48 -1.47
N GLN A 78 0.32 -5.92 -1.91
CA GLN A 78 -0.04 -5.92 -3.33
C GLN A 78 0.92 -5.06 -4.15
N ARG A 79 1.31 -3.88 -3.66
CA ARG A 79 2.31 -3.05 -4.33
C ARG A 79 3.67 -3.72 -4.39
N HIS A 80 4.07 -4.42 -3.33
CA HIS A 80 5.31 -5.18 -3.35
C HIS A 80 5.29 -6.27 -4.44
N ARG A 81 4.19 -7.05 -4.54
CA ARG A 81 4.00 -8.05 -5.60
C ARG A 81 4.07 -7.41 -6.98
N TRP A 82 3.32 -6.32 -7.20
CA TRP A 82 3.36 -5.54 -8.43
C TRP A 82 4.78 -5.12 -8.81
N HIS A 83 5.53 -4.53 -7.88
CA HIS A 83 6.91 -4.11 -8.12
C HIS A 83 7.85 -5.26 -8.50
N LEU A 84 7.62 -6.47 -7.98
CA LEU A 84 8.42 -7.65 -8.30
C LEU A 84 8.07 -8.26 -9.68
N THR A 85 6.84 -8.09 -10.14
CA THR A 85 6.32 -8.75 -11.35
C THR A 85 6.17 -7.84 -12.55
N VAL A 86 6.20 -6.52 -12.35
CA VAL A 86 5.97 -5.54 -13.42
C VAL A 86 6.95 -5.76 -14.57
N GLY A 87 6.42 -5.83 -15.80
CA GLY A 87 7.22 -6.09 -17.01
C GLY A 87 7.57 -7.56 -17.24
N THR A 88 7.05 -8.48 -16.42
CA THR A 88 7.16 -9.93 -16.65
C THR A 88 5.88 -10.51 -17.25
N VAL A 89 5.93 -11.78 -17.69
CA VAL A 89 4.75 -12.51 -18.19
C VAL A 89 3.71 -12.82 -17.09
N HIS A 90 4.08 -12.65 -15.81
CA HIS A 90 3.20 -12.85 -14.66
C HIS A 90 2.89 -11.50 -13.97
N ASP A 91 2.68 -10.45 -14.76
CA ASP A 91 2.39 -9.12 -14.24
C ASP A 91 1.20 -9.16 -13.27
N TRP A 92 1.43 -8.73 -12.04
CA TRP A 92 0.41 -8.67 -11.00
C TRP A 92 -0.47 -7.45 -11.22
N SER A 93 -1.78 -7.62 -11.40
CA SER A 93 -2.70 -6.49 -11.51
C SER A 93 -3.11 -5.95 -10.14
N LEU A 94 -3.21 -4.63 -10.01
CA LEU A 94 -3.76 -3.94 -8.83
C LEU A 94 -5.20 -3.47 -9.04
N GLU A 95 -5.82 -3.71 -10.20
CA GLU A 95 -7.10 -3.09 -10.57
C GLU A 95 -8.27 -3.52 -9.68
N GLU A 96 -8.23 -4.73 -9.13
CA GLU A 96 -9.29 -5.28 -8.29
C GLU A 96 -8.78 -5.61 -6.88
N ILE A 97 -9.59 -5.31 -5.86
CA ILE A 97 -9.32 -5.78 -4.51
C ILE A 97 -9.65 -7.26 -4.43
N ASN A 98 -8.62 -8.08 -4.25
CA ASN A 98 -8.77 -9.47 -3.89
C ASN A 98 -9.21 -9.58 -2.43
N GLN A 99 -10.49 -9.89 -2.24
CA GLN A 99 -11.11 -9.96 -0.91
C GLN A 99 -10.51 -11.07 -0.03
N ASP A 100 -10.11 -12.20 -0.61
CA ASP A 100 -9.50 -13.30 0.13
C ASP A 100 -8.16 -12.86 0.73
N LEU A 101 -7.31 -12.23 -0.08
CA LEU A 101 -6.03 -11.68 0.37
C LEU A 101 -6.20 -10.54 1.39
N LEU A 102 -7.26 -9.73 1.28
CA LEU A 102 -7.56 -8.69 2.28
C LEU A 102 -8.01 -9.31 3.62
N LEU A 103 -8.81 -10.37 3.58
CA LEU A 103 -9.22 -11.10 4.77
C LEU A 103 -8.05 -11.85 5.43
N GLU A 104 -7.14 -12.41 4.63
CA GLU A 104 -5.88 -12.98 5.11
C GLU A 104 -5.04 -11.92 5.83
N ALA A 105 -4.82 -10.75 5.23
CA ALA A 105 -4.10 -9.66 5.87
C ALA A 105 -4.72 -9.25 7.23
N ARG A 106 -6.05 -9.24 7.34
CA ARG A 106 -6.74 -9.00 8.62
C ARG A 106 -6.50 -10.11 9.63
N LYS A 107 -6.52 -11.37 9.19
CA LYS A 107 -6.30 -12.54 10.05
C LYS A 107 -4.87 -12.57 10.59
N ASP A 108 -3.89 -12.26 9.75
CA ASP A 108 -2.48 -12.19 10.15
C ASP A 108 -2.28 -11.15 11.25
N LEU A 109 -2.82 -9.94 11.08
CA LEU A 109 -2.77 -8.88 12.10
C LEU A 109 -3.50 -9.26 13.39
N PHE A 110 -4.59 -10.02 13.30
CA PHE A 110 -5.31 -10.50 14.48
C PHE A 110 -4.44 -11.48 15.28
N ASN A 111 -3.80 -12.44 14.60
CA ASN A 111 -2.92 -13.42 15.24
C ASN A 111 -1.72 -12.72 15.90
N GLU A 112 -1.09 -11.76 15.22
CA GLU A 112 0.02 -10.97 15.78
C GLU A 112 -0.32 -10.20 17.07
N GLN A 113 -1.60 -9.85 17.30
CA GLN A 113 -2.05 -9.17 18.51
C GLN A 113 -2.32 -10.12 19.69
N HIS A 114 -2.44 -11.42 19.41
CA HIS A 114 -2.86 -12.44 20.37
C HIS A 114 -1.78 -13.49 20.67
N ASP A 115 -0.63 -13.41 20.01
CA ASP A 115 0.61 -14.13 20.31
C ASP A 115 1.51 -13.35 21.32
#